data_AF-G3TGW9-F1
#
_entry.id   AF-G3TGW9-F1
#
_cell.length_a   1.000
_cell.length_b   1.000
_cell.length_c   1.000
_cell.angle_alpha   90.00
_cell.angle_beta   90.00
_cell.angle_gamma   90.00
#
_symmetry.space_group_name_H-M   'P 1'
#
loop_
_entity.id
_entity.type
_entity.pdbx_description
1 polymer ?
#
loop_
_entity_poly.entity_id
_entity_poly.type
_entity_poly.pdbx_seq_one_letter_code
_entity_poly.pdbx_strand_id
1 'polypeptide(L)' 'CSSYKKLPKGEERACYRLYAPICGSDGHTYANDCFFCNE' A
#
# COMPACT_ATOMS: atom_id res chain seq x y z
N CYS A 1 -1.73 -5.03 -5.44
CA CYS A 1 -1.23 -5.74 -4.24
C CYS A 1 -0.65 -7.11 -4.54
N SER A 2 -0.94 -7.70 -5.70
CA SER A 2 -0.42 -9.02 -6.12
C SER A 2 1.11 -9.09 -6.21
N SER A 3 1.78 -7.97 -6.46
CA SER A 3 3.26 -7.87 -6.48
C SER A 3 3.88 -7.93 -5.08
N TYR A 4 3.09 -7.73 -4.03
CA TYR A 4 3.57 -7.71 -2.66
C TYR A 4 3.37 -9.06 -1.97
N LYS A 5 4.38 -9.51 -1.22
CA LYS A 5 4.26 -10.71 -0.38
C LYS A 5 3.19 -10.47 0.70
N LYS A 6 2.33 -11.46 0.90
CA LYS A 6 1.39 -11.49 2.03
C LYS A 6 2.20 -11.71 3.31
N LEU A 7 2.12 -10.75 4.23
CA LEU A 7 2.78 -10.83 5.52
C LEU A 7 1.93 -11.68 6.49
N PRO A 8 2.55 -12.35 7.47
CA PRO A 8 1.82 -13.04 8.52
C PRO A 8 0.98 -12.06 9.33
N LYS A 9 -0.12 -12.56 9.92
CA LYS A 9 -1.04 -11.77 10.73
C LYS A 9 -0.31 -11.21 11.96
N GLY A 10 -0.13 -9.89 12.01
CA GLY A 10 0.61 -9.20 13.07
C GLY A 10 1.88 -8.49 12.60
N GLU A 11 2.26 -8.63 11.33
CA GLU A 11 3.34 -7.84 10.71
C GLU A 11 2.77 -6.79 9.76
N GLU A 12 3.02 -5.52 10.08
CA GLU A 12 2.71 -4.39 9.18
C GLU A 12 3.78 -4.26 8.09
N ARG A 13 3.35 -3.91 6.88
CA ARG A 13 4.28 -3.71 5.77
C ARG A 13 5.06 -2.42 5.95
N ALA A 14 6.38 -2.53 6.03
CA ALA A 14 7.25 -1.37 5.93
C ALA A 14 7.19 -0.79 4.51
N CYS A 15 6.66 0.43 4.39
CA CYS A 15 6.58 1.15 3.12
C CYS A 15 7.67 2.20 2.98
N TYR A 16 8.20 2.32 1.78
CA TYR A 16 9.14 3.35 1.41
C TYR A 16 8.40 4.68 1.24
N ARG A 17 9.05 5.80 1.57
CA ARG A 17 8.46 7.15 1.51
C ARG A 17 8.62 7.80 0.12
N LEU A 18 8.45 7.03 -0.95
CA LEU A 18 8.36 7.61 -2.30
C LEU A 18 6.95 8.15 -2.50
N TYR A 19 6.86 9.34 -3.08
CA TYR A 19 5.59 9.92 -3.48
C TYR A 19 5.28 9.57 -4.94
N ALA A 20 4.35 8.65 -5.13
CA ALA A 20 3.86 8.17 -6.43
C ALA A 20 2.35 7.90 -6.30
N PRO A 21 1.51 8.96 -6.31
CA PRO A 21 0.14 8.88 -5.83
C PRO A 21 -0.76 7.97 -6.68
N ILE A 22 -1.65 7.24 -6.02
CA ILE A 22 -2.61 6.32 -6.65
C ILE A 22 -4.02 6.66 -6.18
N CYS A 23 -4.95 6.73 -7.11
CA CYS A 23 -6.38 6.87 -6.80
C CYS A 23 -6.98 5.49 -6.55
N GLY A 24 -7.50 5.28 -5.35
CA GLY A 24 -8.25 4.08 -4.97
C GLY A 24 -9.69 4.12 -5.46
N SER A 25 -10.29 2.94 -5.63
CA SER A 25 -11.71 2.81 -6.02
C SER A 25 -12.68 3.27 -4.94
N ASP A 26 -12.18 3.46 -3.71
CA ASP A 26 -12.85 4.02 -2.56
C ASP A 26 -12.85 5.56 -2.55
N GLY A 27 -12.19 6.19 -3.54
CA GLY A 27 -12.07 7.64 -3.66
C GLY A 27 -10.93 8.25 -2.85
N HIS A 28 -10.12 7.44 -2.16
CA HIS A 28 -8.93 7.94 -1.46
C HIS A 28 -7.70 7.98 -2.37
N THR A 29 -6.82 8.94 -2.11
CA THR A 29 -5.51 9.00 -2.76
C THR A 29 -4.44 8.47 -1.81
N TYR A 30 -3.71 7.46 -2.25
CA TYR A 30 -2.65 6.82 -1.50
C TYR A 30 -1.30 7.33 -1.96
N ALA A 31 -0.37 7.56 -1.03
CA ALA A 31 0.93 8.16 -1.35
C ALA A 31 1.79 7.31 -2.30
N ASN A 32 1.62 5.99 -2.26
CA ASN A 32 2.19 5.03 -3.21
C ASN A 32 1.46 3.69 -3.16
N ASP A 33 1.87 2.77 -4.02
CA ASP A 33 1.34 1.42 -4.14
C ASP A 33 1.53 0.57 -2.88
N CYS A 34 2.57 0.82 -2.09
CA CYS A 34 2.76 0.13 -0.81
C CYS A 34 1.71 0.55 0.21
N PHE A 35 1.48 1.86 0.39
CA PHE A 35 0.42 2.38 1.27
C PHE A 35 -0.97 1.98 0.79
N PHE A 36 -1.21 1.98 -0.53
CA PHE A 36 -2.46 1.49 -1.11
C PHE A 36 -2.72 0.01 -0.78
N CYS A 37 -1.67 -0.80 -0.81
CA CYS A 37 -1.77 -2.25 -0.58
C CYS A 37 -1.60 -2.69 0.87
N ASN A 38 -1.70 -1.74 1.80
CA ASN A 38 -1.68 -1.98 3.24
C ASN A 38 -3.05 -1.76 3.89
N GLU A 39 -4.06 -1.34 3.12
CA GLU A 39 -5.49 -1.42 3.47
C GLU A 39 -6.13 -2.70 2.93
#